data_AF-A0A0N4Y813-F1
#
_entry.id   AF-A0A0N4Y813-F1
#
_cell.length_a   1.000
_cell.length_b   1.000
_cell.length_c   1.000
_cell.angle_alpha   90.00
_cell.angle_beta   90.00
_cell.angle_gamma   90.00
#
_symmetry.space_group_name_H-M   'P 1'
#
loop_
_entity.id
_entity.type
_entity.pdbx_description
1 polymer ?
#
loop_
_entity_poly.entity_id
_entity_poly.type
_entity_poly.pdbx_seq_one_letter_code
_entity_poly.pdbx_strand_id
1 'polypeptide(L)'
;MQSKIDALRNMLSHNRDEIAALKQQVADVELKRKQEWDRQVEKENEVYDEKARAEKALEKKVEQLAGDANHKPLEEDRKRVIPEPRRGGKVGVVYDALHRTTTRLPPVQLPICKRRSNYSNAYGDVQLRIQMLDLYNVIDFENVDGGAWKQGWEITYDSHKVVEENTLEVIVIPHSHCDPGWLKTFEEYYHSQAKNILNGMVNHLGEKQKDMRFIYAEMSFFEMWWREQTDEVKTKVKS
;
A
#
# COMPACT_ATOMS: atom_id res chain seq x y z
N MET A 1 -26.85 -23.58 65.34
CA MET A 1 -25.69 -23.52 64.43
C MET A 1 -26.06 -24.00 63.03
N GLN A 2 -26.74 -25.15 62.91
CA GLN A 2 -27.19 -25.72 61.64
C GLN A 2 -28.10 -24.81 60.79
N SER A 3 -29.11 -24.18 61.40
CA SER A 3 -30.06 -23.31 60.66
C SER A 3 -29.41 -22.08 59.99
N LYS A 4 -28.31 -21.55 60.55
CA LYS A 4 -27.56 -20.45 59.93
C LYS A 4 -26.72 -20.93 58.74
N ILE A 5 -26.20 -22.15 58.80
CA ILE A 5 -25.47 -22.78 57.71
C ILE A 5 -26.41 -23.07 56.52
N ASP A 6 -27.62 -23.55 56.81
CA ASP A 6 -28.60 -23.85 55.76
C ASP A 6 -29.13 -22.57 55.09
N ALA A 7 -29.32 -21.48 55.86
CA ALA A 7 -29.65 -20.17 55.30
C ALA A 7 -28.55 -19.63 54.37
N LEU A 8 -27.27 -19.77 54.75
CA LEU A 8 -26.14 -19.39 53.91
C LEU A 8 -26.04 -20.22 52.63
N ARG A 9 -26.30 -21.54 52.69
CA ARG A 9 -26.34 -22.40 51.51
C ARG A 9 -27.43 -22.01 50.53
N ASN A 10 -28.63 -21.68 51.02
CA ASN A 10 -29.72 -21.22 50.17
C ASN A 10 -29.40 -19.88 49.50
N MET A 11 -28.80 -18.93 50.22
CA MET A 11 -28.36 -17.66 49.61
C MET A 11 -27.27 -17.89 48.55
N LEU A 12 -26.30 -18.78 48.80
CA LEU A 12 -25.27 -19.12 47.83
C LEU A 12 -25.83 -19.79 46.58
N SER A 13 -26.83 -20.66 46.73
CA SER A 13 -27.56 -21.27 45.61
C SER A 13 -28.26 -20.20 44.78
N HIS A 14 -29.03 -19.34 45.43
CA HIS A 14 -29.79 -18.28 44.78
C HIS A 14 -28.90 -17.32 44.00
N ASN A 15 -27.81 -16.84 44.63
CA ASN A 15 -26.84 -15.96 43.97
C ASN A 15 -26.17 -16.63 42.76
N ARG A 16 -25.94 -17.95 42.83
CA ARG A 16 -25.36 -18.70 41.71
C ARG A 16 -26.31 -18.73 40.51
N ASP A 17 -27.59 -18.92 40.77
CA ASP A 17 -28.63 -18.93 39.73
C ASP A 17 -28.82 -17.55 39.12
N GLU A 18 -28.80 -16.48 39.93
CA GLU A 18 -28.83 -15.09 39.45
C GLU A 18 -27.62 -14.76 38.57
N ILE A 19 -26.41 -15.15 38.99
CA ILE A 19 -25.20 -14.95 38.18
C ILE A 19 -25.28 -15.70 36.85
N ALA A 20 -25.83 -16.92 36.85
CA ALA A 20 -26.01 -17.69 35.62
C ALA A 20 -27.00 -17.00 34.66
N ALA A 21 -28.12 -16.48 35.19
CA ALA A 21 -29.10 -15.73 34.42
C ALA A 21 -28.51 -14.44 33.84
N LEU A 22 -27.74 -13.68 34.62
CA LEU A 22 -27.06 -12.47 34.15
C LEU A 22 -26.03 -12.77 33.06
N LYS A 23 -25.27 -13.86 33.20
CA LYS A 23 -24.33 -14.30 32.16
C LYS A 23 -25.03 -14.63 30.85
N GLN A 24 -26.18 -15.29 30.92
CA GLN A 24 -26.97 -15.59 29.72
C GLN A 24 -27.48 -14.31 29.07
N GLN A 25 -27.97 -13.35 29.86
CA GLN A 25 -28.40 -12.05 29.32
C GLN A 25 -27.26 -11.30 28.63
N VAL A 26 -26.05 -11.31 29.19
CA VAL A 26 -24.88 -10.70 28.55
C VAL A 26 -24.59 -11.38 27.20
N ALA A 27 -24.57 -12.71 27.15
CA ALA A 27 -24.34 -13.45 25.92
C ALA A 27 -25.41 -13.15 24.84
N ASP A 28 -26.68 -13.05 25.24
CA ASP A 28 -27.78 -12.73 24.33
C ASP A 28 -27.67 -11.30 23.78
N VAL A 29 -27.23 -10.34 24.60
CA VAL A 29 -26.99 -8.95 24.17
C VAL A 29 -25.81 -8.86 23.21
N GLU A 30 -24.71 -9.56 23.49
CA GLU A 30 -23.56 -9.63 22.59
C GLU A 30 -23.92 -10.26 21.24
N LEU A 31 -24.76 -11.31 21.25
CA LEU A 31 -25.25 -11.93 20.03
C LEU A 31 -26.12 -10.96 19.21
N LYS A 32 -27.02 -10.22 19.85
CA LYS A 32 -27.84 -9.20 19.17
C LYS A 32 -26.99 -8.11 18.55
N ARG A 33 -26.01 -7.59 19.30
CA ARG A 33 -25.07 -6.58 18.81
C ARG A 33 -24.30 -7.09 17.59
N LYS A 34 -23.84 -8.35 17.62
CA LYS A 34 -23.16 -8.97 16.48
C LYS A 34 -24.06 -9.06 15.24
N GLN A 35 -25.31 -9.51 15.42
CA GLN A 35 -26.27 -9.60 14.32
C GLN A 35 -26.63 -8.24 13.70
N GLU A 36 -26.79 -7.20 14.52
CA GLU A 36 -27.01 -5.84 14.02
C GLU A 36 -25.80 -5.30 13.27
N TRP A 37 -24.61 -5.55 13.80
CA TRP A 37 -23.35 -5.18 13.14
C TRP A 37 -23.19 -5.86 11.79
N ASP A 38 -23.39 -7.18 11.71
CA ASP A 38 -23.29 -7.95 10.47
C ASP A 38 -24.27 -7.42 9.41
N ARG A 39 -25.50 -7.07 9.81
CA ARG A 39 -26.49 -6.45 8.92
C ARG A 39 -26.06 -5.05 8.44
N GLN A 40 -25.39 -4.27 9.29
CA GLN A 40 -24.89 -2.96 8.91
C GLN A 40 -23.72 -3.07 7.93
N VAL A 41 -22.82 -4.02 8.14
CA VAL A 41 -21.69 -4.31 7.23
C VAL A 41 -22.21 -4.77 5.87
N GLU A 42 -23.21 -5.66 5.81
CA GLU A 42 -23.82 -6.08 4.54
C GLU A 42 -24.38 -4.88 3.76
N LYS A 43 -25.12 -3.98 4.43
CA LYS A 43 -25.63 -2.77 3.80
C LYS A 43 -24.51 -1.85 3.30
N GLU A 44 -23.43 -1.68 4.07
CA GLU A 44 -22.28 -0.88 3.62
C GLU A 44 -21.62 -1.50 2.39
N ASN A 45 -21.44 -2.82 2.36
CA ASN A 45 -20.88 -3.52 1.21
C ASN A 45 -21.75 -3.38 -0.04
N GLU A 46 -23.08 -3.42 0.08
CA GLU A 46 -23.98 -3.15 -1.05
C GLU A 46 -23.77 -1.76 -1.66
N VAL A 47 -23.55 -0.74 -0.81
CA VAL A 47 -23.25 0.63 -1.27
C VAL A 47 -21.91 0.70 -1.99
N TYR A 48 -20.88 -0.01 -1.50
CA TYR A 48 -19.59 -0.09 -2.19
C TYR A 48 -19.70 -0.81 -3.55
N ASP A 49 -20.46 -1.90 -3.63
CA ASP A 49 -20.72 -2.61 -4.88
C ASP A 49 -21.47 -1.73 -5.89
N GLU A 50 -22.45 -0.95 -5.43
CA GLU A 50 -23.16 0.02 -6.26
C GLU A 50 -22.23 1.11 -6.79
N LYS A 51 -21.37 1.67 -5.91
CA LYS A 51 -20.35 2.64 -6.30
C LYS A 51 -19.41 2.08 -7.36
N ALA A 52 -18.91 0.85 -7.18
CA ALA A 52 -18.01 0.21 -8.14
C ALA A 52 -18.69 0.00 -9.50
N ARG A 53 -19.98 -0.38 -9.52
CA ARG A 53 -20.76 -0.46 -10.78
C ARG A 53 -20.91 0.90 -11.45
N ALA A 54 -21.16 1.95 -10.68
CA ALA A 54 -21.30 3.32 -11.19
C ALA A 54 -19.98 3.85 -11.77
N GLU A 55 -18.85 3.63 -11.09
CA GLU A 55 -17.52 4.00 -11.58
C GLU A 55 -17.18 3.29 -12.89
N LYS A 56 -17.46 1.98 -12.98
CA LYS A 56 -17.26 1.22 -14.22
C LYS A 56 -18.15 1.71 -15.36
N ALA A 57 -19.38 2.14 -15.06
CA ALA A 57 -20.28 2.73 -16.06
C ALA A 57 -19.79 4.12 -16.52
N LEU A 58 -19.20 4.90 -15.60
CA LEU A 58 -18.58 6.19 -15.92
C LEU A 58 -17.37 6.01 -16.83
N GLU A 59 -16.47 5.07 -16.51
CA GLU A 59 -15.29 4.75 -17.31
C GLU A 59 -15.66 4.35 -18.74
N LYS A 60 -16.68 3.48 -18.89
CA LYS A 60 -17.22 3.12 -20.21
C LYS A 60 -17.78 4.32 -20.98
N LYS A 61 -18.42 5.28 -20.29
CA LYS A 61 -18.91 6.53 -20.90
C LYS A 61 -17.76 7.43 -21.34
N VAL A 62 -16.70 7.54 -20.55
CA VAL A 62 -15.50 8.31 -20.90
C VAL A 62 -14.85 7.72 -22.15
N GLU A 63 -14.74 6.40 -22.25
CA GLU A 63 -14.21 5.70 -23.42
C GLU A 63 -15.08 5.92 -24.67
N GLN A 64 -16.42 5.90 -24.53
CA GLN A 64 -17.34 6.21 -25.63
C GLN A 64 -17.22 7.66 -26.13
N LEU A 65 -17.04 8.62 -25.21
CA LEU A 65 -16.85 10.03 -25.56
C LEU A 65 -15.47 10.29 -26.19
N ALA A 66 -14.45 9.50 -25.84
CA ALA A 66 -13.14 9.54 -26.49
C ALA A 66 -13.18 9.00 -27.94
N GLY A 67 -14.24 8.28 -28.32
CA GLY A 67 -14.48 7.78 -29.68
C GLY A 67 -15.16 8.77 -30.64
N ASP A 68 -15.67 9.91 -30.17
CA ASP A 68 -16.28 10.93 -31.03
C ASP A 68 -15.21 11.83 -31.66
N ALA A 69 -15.04 11.65 -32.97
CA ALA A 69 -13.91 12.05 -33.81
C ALA A 69 -13.70 13.56 -34.06
N ASN A 70 -13.82 14.43 -33.06
CA ASN A 70 -13.61 15.88 -33.26
C ASN A 70 -12.82 16.62 -32.18
N HIS A 71 -12.07 15.92 -31.32
CA HIS A 71 -11.01 16.60 -30.56
C HIS A 71 -9.69 16.49 -31.34
N LYS A 72 -9.32 17.57 -32.04
CA LYS A 72 -7.98 17.73 -32.60
C LYS A 72 -6.98 17.76 -31.45
N PRO A 73 -6.04 16.80 -31.35
CA PRO A 73 -4.89 16.98 -30.48
C PRO A 73 -4.13 18.21 -30.98
N LEU A 74 -3.80 19.13 -30.09
CA LEU A 74 -2.77 20.13 -30.38
C LEU A 74 -1.45 19.37 -30.52
N GLU A 75 -1.13 18.99 -31.74
CA GLU A 75 0.23 18.61 -32.13
C GLU A 75 1.04 19.89 -32.35
N GLU A 76 2.02 20.14 -31.49
CA GLU A 76 3.23 20.87 -31.88
C GLU A 76 4.47 20.11 -31.39
N ASP A 77 4.83 19.16 -32.26
CA ASP A 77 6.17 18.89 -32.77
C ASP A 77 7.40 19.20 -31.89
N ARG A 78 7.99 18.08 -31.48
CA ARG A 78 9.35 17.67 -31.86
C ARG A 78 10.50 18.58 -31.40
N LYS A 79 11.25 18.06 -30.44
CA LYS A 79 12.55 17.39 -30.71
C LYS A 79 13.20 16.81 -29.45
N ARG A 80 13.31 15.47 -29.46
CA ARG A 80 14.44 14.63 -29.02
C ARG A 80 14.79 14.55 -27.51
N VAL A 81 14.17 13.56 -26.89
CA VAL A 81 14.74 12.41 -26.15
C VAL A 81 16.20 12.44 -25.66
N ILE A 82 16.38 12.18 -24.35
CA ILE A 82 17.53 11.46 -23.77
C ILE A 82 17.05 10.55 -22.62
N PRO A 83 17.40 9.25 -22.61
CA PRO A 83 17.66 8.56 -21.34
C PRO A 83 19.12 8.10 -21.25
N GLU A 84 19.63 8.01 -20.02
CA GLU A 84 20.85 7.27 -19.76
C GLU A 84 20.82 6.23 -18.58
N PRO A 85 21.58 5.10 -18.65
CA PRO A 85 21.18 3.67 -18.65
C PRO A 85 22.06 2.65 -17.80
N ARG A 86 22.21 1.36 -18.24
CA ARG A 86 23.05 0.16 -17.83
C ARG A 86 24.61 0.11 -18.02
N ARG A 87 25.43 0.18 -16.97
CA ARG A 87 26.90 0.49 -17.06
C ARG A 87 27.70 -0.43 -18.01
N GLY A 88 27.94 0.07 -19.23
CA GLY A 88 28.44 -0.66 -20.42
C GLY A 88 27.40 -0.63 -21.55
N GLY A 89 27.72 -0.03 -22.70
CA GLY A 89 26.73 0.23 -23.77
C GLY A 89 26.24 1.68 -23.74
N LYS A 90 24.93 1.94 -23.93
CA LYS A 90 24.31 3.29 -24.04
C LYS A 90 24.57 4.25 -22.86
N VAL A 91 25.42 3.88 -21.89
CA VAL A 91 25.34 4.18 -20.46
C VAL A 91 26.53 4.76 -19.80
N GLY A 92 27.67 4.36 -20.33
CA GLY A 92 28.88 5.07 -19.99
C GLY A 92 28.82 6.51 -20.49
N VAL A 93 28.04 6.83 -21.53
CA VAL A 93 28.28 8.01 -22.37
C VAL A 93 27.77 9.33 -21.75
N VAL A 94 26.61 9.36 -21.12
CA VAL A 94 25.97 10.46 -20.35
C VAL A 94 26.36 10.36 -18.90
N TYR A 95 26.70 9.18 -18.37
CA TYR A 95 27.46 9.14 -17.11
C TYR A 95 28.75 9.97 -17.24
N ASP A 96 29.52 9.78 -18.32
CA ASP A 96 30.77 10.53 -18.58
C ASP A 96 30.54 12.00 -18.92
N ALA A 97 29.44 12.34 -19.63
CA ALA A 97 29.09 13.72 -19.94
C ALA A 97 28.62 14.49 -18.69
N LEU A 98 27.76 13.88 -17.84
CA LEU A 98 27.35 14.44 -16.56
C LEU A 98 28.55 14.59 -15.61
N HIS A 99 29.42 13.58 -15.50
CA HIS A 99 30.63 13.68 -14.67
C HIS A 99 31.53 14.84 -15.07
N ARG A 100 31.65 15.18 -16.35
CA ARG A 100 32.46 16.34 -16.83
C ARG A 100 31.83 17.70 -16.51
N THR A 101 30.51 17.81 -16.45
CA THR A 101 29.83 19.04 -16.04
C THR A 101 29.76 19.19 -14.52
N THR A 102 29.66 18.09 -13.75
CA THR A 102 29.65 18.17 -12.27
C THR A 102 31.03 18.41 -11.65
N THR A 103 32.12 18.08 -12.35
CA THR A 103 33.51 18.25 -11.84
C THR A 103 34.15 19.61 -12.14
N ARG A 104 33.41 20.55 -12.74
CA ARG A 104 33.90 21.93 -13.00
C ARG A 104 33.29 23.00 -12.07
N LEU A 105 32.96 22.66 -10.84
CA LEU A 105 32.67 23.69 -9.83
C LEU A 105 33.95 24.00 -9.04
N PRO A 106 34.41 25.27 -8.98
CA PRO A 106 35.55 25.64 -8.17
C PRO A 106 35.24 25.39 -6.69
N PRO A 107 36.25 25.16 -5.84
CA PRO A 107 36.01 24.88 -4.43
C PRO A 107 35.46 26.16 -3.76
N VAL A 108 34.14 26.22 -3.56
CA VAL A 108 33.55 27.22 -2.67
C VAL A 108 33.80 26.75 -1.24
N GLN A 109 34.95 27.13 -0.71
CA GLN A 109 35.25 27.05 0.71
C GLN A 109 34.44 28.13 1.44
N LEU A 110 33.29 27.77 2.02
CA LEU A 110 32.73 28.54 3.14
C LEU A 110 32.29 27.60 4.27
N PRO A 111 32.52 27.96 5.55
CA PRO A 111 32.63 26.98 6.62
C PRO A 111 31.30 26.82 7.35
N ILE A 112 30.57 25.74 7.09
CA ILE A 112 29.45 25.31 7.94
C ILE A 112 30.01 24.44 9.07
N CYS A 113 30.09 25.07 10.24
CA CYS A 113 30.27 24.50 11.59
C CYS A 113 31.52 23.61 11.80
N LYS A 114 32.46 24.13 12.63
CA LYS A 114 33.70 23.47 13.09
C LYS A 114 33.51 22.14 13.86
N ARG A 115 32.29 21.58 13.94
CA ARG A 115 32.01 20.22 14.46
C ARG A 115 32.04 19.15 13.37
N ARG A 116 31.99 19.49 12.08
CA ARG A 116 31.93 18.49 11.00
C ARG A 116 33.28 17.83 10.71
N SER A 117 34.40 18.48 11.03
CA SER A 117 35.76 17.94 10.84
C SER A 117 36.00 16.59 11.54
N ASN A 118 35.20 16.26 12.56
CA ASN A 118 35.32 14.99 13.29
C ASN A 118 34.41 13.87 12.75
N TYR A 119 33.48 14.16 11.83
CA TYR A 119 32.57 13.16 11.25
C TYR A 119 32.90 12.81 9.80
N SER A 120 33.59 13.68 9.05
CA SER A 120 33.87 13.45 7.63
C SER A 120 35.04 12.50 7.33
N ASN A 121 35.73 11.94 8.33
CA ASN A 121 36.90 11.06 8.10
C ASN A 121 36.84 9.76 8.90
N ALA A 122 35.81 8.93 8.68
CA ALA A 122 35.74 7.60 9.30
C ALA A 122 35.54 6.41 8.35
N TYR A 123 35.59 6.59 7.02
CA TYR A 123 35.70 5.47 6.07
C TYR A 123 36.58 5.84 4.88
N GLY A 124 37.89 5.88 5.10
CA GLY A 124 38.90 6.12 4.07
C GLY A 124 39.16 4.95 3.10
N ASP A 125 38.20 4.03 2.89
CA ASP A 125 38.38 2.90 1.96
C ASP A 125 37.09 2.37 1.31
N VAL A 126 35.93 2.98 1.56
CA VAL A 126 34.70 2.66 0.82
C VAL A 126 34.27 3.91 0.08
N GLN A 127 34.55 3.94 -1.22
CA GLN A 127 34.05 4.99 -2.11
C GLN A 127 32.53 4.85 -2.27
N LEU A 128 31.78 5.26 -1.26
CA LEU A 128 30.34 5.41 -1.35
C LEU A 128 30.06 6.50 -2.38
N ARG A 129 29.51 6.09 -3.52
CA ARG A 129 29.20 7.01 -4.63
C ARG A 129 28.17 8.08 -4.26
N ILE A 130 27.32 7.82 -3.27
CA ILE A 130 26.31 8.77 -2.77
C ILE A 130 26.33 8.71 -1.24
N GLN A 131 26.63 9.84 -0.62
CA GLN A 131 26.45 10.07 0.81
C GLN A 131 25.32 11.10 0.98
N MET A 132 24.24 10.72 1.65
CA MET A 132 23.03 11.55 1.77
C MET A 132 23.33 12.88 2.46
N LEU A 133 24.20 12.88 3.48
CA LEU A 133 24.55 14.12 4.18
C LEU A 133 25.29 15.10 3.26
N ASP A 134 26.11 14.59 2.33
CA ASP A 134 26.83 15.43 1.37
C ASP A 134 25.87 15.94 0.29
N LEU A 135 24.98 15.07 -0.19
CA LEU A 135 23.91 15.40 -1.12
C LEU A 135 23.00 16.54 -0.61
N TYR A 136 22.67 16.55 0.69
CA TYR A 136 21.90 17.64 1.31
C TYR A 136 22.59 19.01 1.26
N ASN A 137 23.91 19.11 1.08
CA ASN A 137 24.58 20.40 0.91
C ASN A 137 24.65 20.85 -0.56
N VAL A 138 24.29 19.97 -1.50
CA VAL A 138 24.39 20.19 -2.94
C VAL A 138 23.02 20.34 -3.60
N ILE A 139 21.98 19.71 -3.05
CA ILE A 139 20.60 19.87 -3.55
C ILE A 139 20.06 21.24 -3.14
N ASP A 140 19.47 21.97 -4.10
CA ASP A 140 18.88 23.30 -3.90
C ASP A 140 17.47 23.27 -3.26
N PHE A 141 16.84 22.09 -3.22
CA PHE A 141 15.51 21.84 -2.66
C PHE A 141 14.39 22.73 -3.26
N GLU A 142 14.58 23.19 -4.50
CA GLU A 142 13.56 23.95 -5.20
C GLU A 142 12.29 23.10 -5.45
N ASN A 143 11.11 23.70 -5.26
CA ASN A 143 9.81 23.06 -5.47
C ASN A 143 9.16 23.59 -6.76
N VAL A 144 9.83 23.36 -7.88
CA VAL A 144 9.37 23.77 -9.22
C VAL A 144 8.28 22.80 -9.71
N ASP A 145 7.27 23.30 -10.44
CA ASP A 145 6.27 22.44 -11.06
C ASP A 145 6.84 21.68 -12.27
N GLY A 146 6.98 20.36 -12.14
CA GLY A 146 7.50 19.47 -13.18
C GLY A 146 6.51 19.09 -14.30
N GLY A 147 5.30 19.66 -14.31
CA GLY A 147 4.25 19.34 -15.29
C GLY A 147 3.38 18.17 -14.85
N ALA A 148 3.23 17.14 -15.70
CA ALA A 148 2.44 15.94 -15.37
C ALA A 148 3.03 15.18 -14.16
N TRP A 149 4.36 15.10 -14.07
CA TRP A 149 5.06 14.66 -12.86
C TRP A 149 5.45 15.87 -12.02
N LYS A 150 4.61 16.22 -11.05
CA LYS A 150 4.68 17.49 -10.30
C LYS A 150 6.03 17.78 -9.63
N GLN A 151 6.72 16.75 -9.17
CA GLN A 151 7.99 16.86 -8.43
C GLN A 151 9.20 16.38 -9.23
N GLY A 152 9.04 16.23 -10.55
CA GLY A 152 10.10 15.76 -11.45
C GLY A 152 10.17 16.61 -12.71
N TRP A 153 10.29 15.95 -13.85
CA TRP A 153 10.40 16.58 -15.16
C TRP A 153 9.76 15.70 -16.23
N GLU A 154 9.59 16.24 -17.44
CA GLU A 154 9.08 15.48 -18.58
C GLU A 154 10.07 14.36 -18.98
N ILE A 155 9.62 13.10 -18.86
CA ILE A 155 10.42 11.93 -19.22
C ILE A 155 10.30 11.69 -20.72
N THR A 156 11.44 11.64 -21.42
CA THR A 156 11.49 11.36 -22.87
C THR A 156 12.38 10.13 -23.15
N TYR A 157 11.95 9.27 -24.07
CA TYR A 157 12.69 8.06 -24.47
C TYR A 157 12.54 7.77 -25.98
N ASP A 158 13.50 7.04 -26.54
CA ASP A 158 13.63 6.83 -27.99
C ASP A 158 12.92 5.53 -28.35
N SER A 159 11.72 5.64 -28.92
CA SER A 159 10.88 4.49 -29.24
C SER A 159 11.54 3.51 -30.22
N HIS A 160 12.35 4.00 -31.17
CA HIS A 160 13.07 3.14 -32.11
C HIS A 160 14.16 2.34 -31.41
N LYS A 161 14.89 2.98 -30.50
CA LYS A 161 15.90 2.29 -29.67
C LYS A 161 15.29 1.32 -28.68
N VAL A 162 14.03 1.48 -28.27
CA VAL A 162 13.35 0.53 -27.38
C VAL A 162 12.99 -0.75 -28.14
N VAL A 163 12.58 -0.65 -29.40
CA VAL A 163 12.24 -1.80 -30.25
C VAL A 163 13.46 -2.65 -30.61
N GLU A 164 14.64 -2.04 -30.71
CA GLU A 164 15.91 -2.71 -31.01
C GLU A 164 16.53 -3.45 -29.81
N GLU A 165 16.05 -3.21 -28.59
CA GLU A 165 16.58 -3.81 -27.36
C GLU A 165 15.78 -5.06 -26.97
N ASN A 166 16.33 -5.84 -26.03
CA ASN A 166 15.61 -6.98 -25.46
C ASN A 166 14.29 -6.54 -24.83
N THR A 167 13.29 -7.41 -24.88
CA THR A 167 11.95 -7.19 -24.32
C THR A 167 12.01 -6.67 -22.88
N LEU A 168 11.29 -5.58 -22.61
CA LEU A 168 11.07 -5.07 -21.26
C LEU A 168 10.11 -6.00 -20.52
N GLU A 169 10.59 -6.61 -19.43
CA GLU A 169 9.73 -7.38 -18.55
C GLU A 169 8.96 -6.43 -17.62
N VAL A 170 7.64 -6.48 -17.69
CA VAL A 170 6.74 -5.70 -16.84
C VAL A 170 6.05 -6.63 -15.85
N ILE A 171 6.35 -6.45 -14.56
CA ILE A 171 5.71 -7.20 -13.48
C ILE A 171 4.68 -6.29 -12.82
N VAL A 172 3.41 -6.61 -13.00
CA VAL A 172 2.30 -5.92 -12.30
C VAL A 172 2.09 -6.61 -10.96
N ILE A 173 2.12 -5.84 -9.87
CA ILE A 173 2.02 -6.36 -8.49
C ILE A 173 0.73 -5.84 -7.83
N PRO A 174 -0.35 -6.63 -7.86
CA PRO A 174 -1.55 -6.31 -7.09
C PRO A 174 -1.28 -6.32 -5.58
N HIS A 175 -1.74 -5.28 -4.89
CA HIS A 175 -1.61 -5.12 -3.44
C HIS A 175 -2.82 -4.39 -2.87
N SER A 176 -3.00 -4.47 -1.56
CA SER A 176 -3.94 -3.63 -0.80
C SER A 176 -3.24 -3.12 0.44
N HIS A 177 -3.24 -1.80 0.63
CA HIS A 177 -2.76 -1.20 1.86
C HIS A 177 -3.90 -1.21 2.88
N CYS A 178 -3.65 -1.80 4.05
CA CYS A 178 -4.68 -1.99 5.07
C CYS A 178 -4.20 -1.45 6.42
N ASP A 179 -4.44 -0.16 6.66
CA ASP A 179 -4.06 0.52 7.90
C ASP A 179 -4.69 -0.15 9.13
N PRO A 180 -3.89 -0.63 10.11
CA PRO A 180 -4.41 -1.22 11.35
C PRO A 180 -4.84 -0.13 12.35
N GLY A 181 -5.74 0.74 11.90
CA GLY A 181 -6.19 1.93 12.63
C GLY A 181 -5.68 3.21 11.99
N TRP A 182 -6.62 4.06 11.55
CA TRP A 182 -6.34 5.39 11.02
C TRP A 182 -7.59 6.27 11.18
N LEU A 183 -8.51 6.23 10.20
CA LEU A 183 -9.80 6.92 10.30
C LEU A 183 -10.85 6.09 11.05
N LYS A 184 -10.76 4.77 10.93
CA LYS A 184 -11.55 3.79 11.68
C LYS A 184 -10.65 3.03 12.65
N THR A 185 -11.25 2.38 13.63
CA THR A 185 -10.51 1.47 14.53
C THR A 185 -10.03 0.23 13.78
N PHE A 186 -9.11 -0.51 14.41
CA PHE A 186 -8.63 -1.78 13.88
C PHE A 186 -9.78 -2.75 13.59
N GLU A 187 -10.67 -2.98 14.55
CA GLU A 187 -11.79 -3.91 14.42
C GLU A 187 -12.80 -3.45 13.36
N GLU A 188 -13.06 -2.15 13.27
CA GLU A 188 -13.94 -1.60 12.24
C GLU A 188 -13.39 -1.84 10.84
N TYR A 189 -12.10 -1.59 10.62
CA TYR A 189 -11.44 -1.90 9.34
C TYR A 189 -11.44 -3.40 9.05
N TYR A 190 -11.19 -4.23 10.05
CA TYR A 190 -11.20 -5.67 9.88
C TYR A 190 -12.56 -6.16 9.38
N HIS A 191 -13.64 -5.80 10.06
CA HIS A 191 -14.98 -6.29 9.74
C HIS A 191 -15.56 -5.69 8.46
N SER A 192 -15.31 -4.40 8.19
CA SER A 192 -15.87 -3.73 7.00
C SER A 192 -15.06 -3.97 5.72
N GLN A 193 -13.74 -4.18 5.81
CA GLN A 193 -12.85 -4.15 4.64
C GLN A 193 -11.84 -5.30 4.60
N ALA A 194 -10.92 -5.38 5.57
CA ALA A 194 -9.77 -6.29 5.46
C ALA A 194 -10.19 -7.76 5.35
N LYS A 195 -11.21 -8.18 6.11
CA LYS A 195 -11.79 -9.52 6.00
C LYS A 195 -12.33 -9.82 4.59
N ASN A 196 -13.00 -8.86 3.97
CA ASN A 196 -13.58 -9.02 2.63
C ASN A 196 -12.47 -9.11 1.57
N ILE A 197 -11.41 -8.31 1.71
CA ILE A 197 -10.21 -8.36 0.85
C ILE A 197 -9.57 -9.75 0.91
N LEU A 198 -9.32 -10.28 2.12
CA LEU A 198 -8.71 -11.59 2.32
C LEU A 198 -9.61 -12.75 1.85
N ASN A 199 -10.92 -12.64 2.04
CA ASN A 199 -11.87 -13.59 1.44
C ASN A 199 -11.82 -13.55 -0.09
N GLY A 200 -11.75 -12.35 -0.68
CA GLY A 200 -11.57 -12.15 -2.11
C GLY A 200 -10.29 -12.81 -2.62
N MET A 201 -9.17 -12.65 -1.91
CA MET A 201 -7.90 -13.30 -2.21
C MET A 201 -8.08 -14.82 -2.36
N VAL A 202 -8.71 -15.50 -1.39
CA VAL A 202 -8.96 -16.96 -1.47
C VAL A 202 -9.86 -17.34 -2.66
N ASN A 203 -10.84 -16.50 -2.96
CA ASN A 203 -11.82 -16.78 -4.02
C ASN A 203 -11.26 -16.58 -5.42
N HIS A 204 -10.32 -15.65 -5.60
CA HIS A 204 -9.81 -15.24 -6.90
C HIS A 204 -8.43 -15.81 -7.22
N LEU A 205 -7.58 -16.01 -6.21
CA LEU A 205 -6.28 -16.65 -6.41
C LEU A 205 -6.41 -18.17 -6.50
N GLY A 206 -5.52 -18.77 -7.30
CA GLY A 206 -5.46 -20.22 -7.51
C GLY A 206 -6.41 -20.68 -8.61
N GLU A 207 -7.55 -21.29 -8.23
CA GLU A 207 -8.39 -22.07 -9.15
C GLU A 207 -9.02 -21.24 -10.27
N LYS A 208 -9.44 -20.01 -9.97
CA LYS A 208 -10.10 -19.14 -10.96
C LYS A 208 -9.10 -18.41 -11.84
N GLN A 209 -7.94 -18.01 -11.31
CA GLN A 209 -6.90 -17.27 -12.03
C GLN A 209 -5.51 -17.73 -11.56
N LYS A 210 -4.94 -18.72 -12.27
CA LYS A 210 -3.66 -19.36 -11.89
C LYS A 210 -2.46 -18.43 -11.95
N ASP A 211 -2.49 -17.43 -12.83
CA ASP A 211 -1.39 -16.49 -13.02
C ASP A 211 -1.53 -15.22 -12.17
N MET A 212 -2.68 -15.04 -11.52
CA MET A 212 -2.89 -13.90 -10.63
C MET A 212 -1.98 -14.02 -9.41
N ARG A 213 -1.45 -12.88 -8.98
CA ARG A 213 -0.60 -12.74 -7.79
C ARG A 213 -1.15 -11.60 -6.93
N PHE A 214 -0.89 -11.67 -5.64
CA PHE A 214 -1.26 -10.63 -4.70
C PHE A 214 -0.24 -10.61 -3.57
N ILE A 215 0.18 -9.42 -3.16
CA ILE A 215 0.99 -9.25 -1.95
C ILE A 215 0.15 -8.61 -0.85
N TYR A 216 0.39 -9.05 0.38
CA TYR A 216 -0.30 -8.55 1.57
C TYR A 216 0.72 -8.37 2.69
N ALA A 217 0.66 -7.24 3.40
CA ALA A 217 1.70 -6.85 4.36
C ALA A 217 1.24 -6.95 5.82
N GLU A 218 0.00 -6.59 6.12
CA GLU A 218 -0.45 -6.29 7.48
C GLU A 218 -0.88 -7.56 8.22
N MET A 219 0.10 -8.24 8.82
CA MET A 219 -0.09 -9.53 9.51
C MET A 219 -1.06 -9.46 10.69
N SER A 220 -1.28 -8.30 11.32
CA SER A 220 -2.28 -8.14 12.37
C SER A 220 -3.68 -8.53 11.89
N PHE A 221 -4.09 -8.05 10.71
CA PHE A 221 -5.36 -8.44 10.09
C PHE A 221 -5.35 -9.86 9.55
N PHE A 222 -4.26 -10.27 8.91
CA PHE A 222 -4.15 -11.62 8.37
C PHE A 222 -4.28 -12.68 9.46
N GLU A 223 -3.65 -12.45 10.61
CA GLU A 223 -3.67 -13.36 11.75
C GLU A 223 -5.07 -13.47 12.38
N MET A 224 -5.75 -12.34 12.57
CA MET A 224 -7.13 -12.31 13.03
C MET A 224 -8.05 -13.06 12.06
N TRP A 225 -7.89 -12.81 10.76
CA TRP A 225 -8.61 -13.54 9.70
C TRP A 225 -8.31 -15.03 9.73
N TRP A 226 -7.03 -15.41 9.82
CA TRP A 226 -6.57 -16.79 9.80
C TRP A 226 -7.18 -17.64 10.91
N ARG A 227 -7.34 -17.07 12.12
CA ARG A 227 -7.97 -17.75 13.26
C ARG A 227 -9.43 -18.14 12.98
N GLU A 228 -10.14 -17.38 12.16
CA GLU A 228 -11.54 -17.63 11.80
C GLU A 228 -11.72 -18.67 10.68
N GLN A 229 -10.65 -19.05 9.97
CA GLN A 229 -10.75 -19.90 8.78
C GLN A 229 -10.84 -21.40 9.09
N THR A 230 -11.59 -22.12 8.25
CA THR A 230 -11.65 -23.59 8.26
C THR A 230 -10.35 -24.21 7.75
N ASP A 231 -10.13 -25.48 8.03
CA ASP A 231 -8.91 -26.18 7.61
C ASP A 231 -8.79 -26.29 6.08
N GLU A 232 -9.93 -26.33 5.37
CA GLU A 232 -9.97 -26.32 3.90
C GLU A 232 -9.43 -25.00 3.34
N VAL A 233 -9.90 -23.86 3.88
CA VAL A 233 -9.42 -22.53 3.46
C VAL A 233 -7.95 -22.36 3.80
N LYS A 234 -7.53 -22.78 5.01
CA LYS A 234 -6.13 -22.72 5.42
C LYS A 234 -5.23 -23.55 4.50
N THR A 235 -5.70 -24.71 4.05
CA THR A 235 -4.97 -25.54 3.08
C THR A 235 -4.83 -24.83 1.75
N LYS A 236 -5.91 -24.21 1.25
CA LYS A 236 -5.91 -23.44 0.00
C LYS A 236 -4.98 -22.23 0.01
N VAL A 237 -4.82 -21.58 1.15
CA VAL A 237 -3.90 -20.42 1.29
C VAL A 237 -2.44 -20.85 1.37
N LYS A 238 -2.17 -22.06 1.89
CA LYS A 238 -0.80 -22.60 2.00
C LYS A 238 -0.26 -23.16 0.69
N SER A 239 -1.15 -23.59 -0.22
CA SER A 239 -0.81 -24.16 -1.52
C SER A 239 -0.44 -23.09 -2.53
#